data_AF-A0A527IEN4-F1
#
_entry.id   AF-A0A527IEN4-F1
#
_cell.length_a   1.000
_cell.length_b   1.000
_cell.length_c   1.000
_cell.angle_alpha   90.00
_cell.angle_beta   90.00
_cell.angle_gamma   90.00
#
_symmetry.space_group_name_H-M   'P 1'
#
loop_
_entity.id
_entity.type
_entity.pdbx_description
1 polymer ?
#
loop_
_entity_poly.entity_id
_entity_poly.type
_entity_poly.pdbx_seq_one_letter_code
_entity_poly.pdbx_strand_id
1 'polypeptide(L)'
;MLTDSQYILERMSQGCVTLSDDAFVIDRLVKYFGNGKIRWHVEFRGHRIELTTGQLKKQPTFRRKILEQAGVLPPQRAGTDYRRWALDLRKNAIELPWRDRPVDAGFAIDRLTSHGDGRWT
;
A
#
# COMPACT_ATOMS: atom_id res chain seq x y z
N MET A 1 1.72 -4.79 -20.21
CA MET A 1 1.44 -4.34 -18.84
C MET A 1 0.13 -4.96 -18.40
N LEU A 2 0.11 -5.71 -17.29
CA LEU A 2 -1.14 -6.24 -16.72
C LEU A 2 -2.02 -5.08 -16.25
N THR A 3 -3.31 -5.14 -16.53
CA THR A 3 -4.27 -4.19 -15.97
C THR A 3 -4.41 -4.42 -14.45
N ASP A 4 -4.81 -3.39 -13.69
CA ASP A 4 -4.98 -3.49 -12.23
C ASP A 4 -5.84 -4.71 -11.84
N SER A 5 -6.87 -5.04 -12.65
CA SER A 5 -7.74 -6.18 -12.44
C SER A 5 -7.03 -7.53 -12.64
N GLN A 6 -6.18 -7.65 -13.66
CA GLN A 6 -5.48 -8.91 -13.95
C GLN A 6 -4.44 -9.26 -12.88
N TYR A 7 -3.70 -8.26 -12.39
CA TYR A 7 -2.76 -8.46 -11.28
C TYR A 7 -3.48 -8.90 -10.00
N ILE A 8 -4.62 -8.29 -9.68
CA ILE A 8 -5.41 -8.68 -8.51
C ILE A 8 -5.91 -10.13 -8.64
N LEU A 9 -6.44 -10.52 -9.81
CA LEU A 9 -6.92 -11.88 -10.05
C LEU A 9 -5.80 -12.93 -9.92
N GLU A 10 -4.62 -12.65 -10.46
CA GLU A 10 -3.45 -13.52 -10.32
C GLU A 10 -3.03 -13.67 -8.85
N ARG A 11 -3.04 -12.59 -8.08
CA ARG A 11 -2.67 -12.67 -6.66
C ARG A 11 -3.73 -13.36 -5.80
N MET A 12 -5.01 -13.27 -6.17
CA MET A 12 -6.07 -14.06 -5.55
C MET A 12 -5.87 -15.56 -5.80
N SER A 13 -5.47 -15.98 -7.01
CA SER A 13 -5.20 -17.41 -7.30
C SER A 13 -3.96 -17.94 -6.56
N GLN A 14 -3.03 -17.06 -6.17
CA GLN A 14 -1.85 -17.38 -5.37
C GLN A 14 -2.11 -17.42 -3.86
N GLY A 15 -3.37 -17.34 -3.41
CA GLY A 15 -3.75 -17.52 -2.01
C GLY A 15 -3.64 -16.26 -1.14
N CYS A 16 -3.67 -15.05 -1.72
CA CYS A 16 -3.73 -13.83 -0.93
C CYS A 16 -5.05 -13.75 -0.15
N VAL A 17 -4.99 -13.64 1.17
CA VAL A 17 -6.18 -13.55 2.03
C VAL A 17 -6.89 -12.22 1.78
N THR A 18 -8.15 -12.28 1.37
CA THR A 18 -9.03 -11.12 1.29
C THR A 18 -9.64 -10.91 2.68
N LEU A 19 -9.48 -9.71 3.23
CA LEU A 19 -10.06 -9.35 4.53
C LEU A 19 -11.43 -8.70 4.34
N SER A 20 -12.32 -8.83 5.33
CA SER A 20 -13.53 -7.98 5.41
C SER A 20 -13.15 -6.52 5.68
N ASP A 21 -14.07 -5.60 5.40
CA ASP A 21 -13.89 -4.16 5.64
C ASP A 21 -13.53 -3.81 7.09
N ASP A 22 -14.06 -4.61 8.01
CA ASP A 22 -13.87 -4.63 9.46
C ASP A 22 -12.56 -5.32 9.88
N ALA A 23 -12.03 -6.25 9.08
CA ALA A 23 -10.76 -6.92 9.35
C ALA A 23 -9.53 -6.20 8.75
N PHE A 24 -9.72 -5.29 7.79
CA PHE A 24 -8.64 -4.45 7.24
C PHE A 24 -8.51 -3.14 8.01
N VAL A 25 -7.72 -3.17 9.09
CA VAL A 25 -7.42 -2.02 9.95
C VAL A 25 -5.98 -1.59 9.72
N ILE A 26 -5.77 -0.32 9.37
CA ILE A 26 -4.45 0.30 9.32
C ILE A 26 -4.05 0.68 10.74
N ASP A 27 -2.86 0.26 11.18
CA ASP A 27 -2.34 0.58 12.51
C ASP A 27 -2.05 2.08 12.64
N ARG A 28 -1.42 2.65 11.61
CA ARG A 28 -1.06 4.06 11.56
C ARG A 28 -0.97 4.57 10.12
N LEU A 29 -1.39 5.81 9.92
CA LEU A 29 -1.02 6.56 8.73
C LEU A 29 -0.10 7.71 9.14
N VAL A 30 1.09 7.76 8.54
CA VAL A 30 2.07 8.83 8.77
C VAL A 30 2.23 9.65 7.50
N LYS A 31 2.14 10.97 7.63
CA LYS A 31 2.35 11.93 6.56
C LYS A 31 3.70 12.62 6.76
N TYR A 32 4.59 12.44 5.79
CA TYR A 32 5.87 13.12 5.72
C TYR A 32 5.80 14.29 4.75
N PHE A 33 6.19 15.48 5.22
CA PHE A 33 6.27 16.69 4.40
C PHE A 33 7.71 17.19 4.30
N GLY A 34 8.23 17.31 3.08
CA GLY A 34 9.50 17.98 2.79
C GLY A 34 9.84 17.99 1.30
N ASN A 35 10.72 18.91 0.91
CA ASN A 35 11.10 19.16 -0.49
C ASN A 35 9.88 19.41 -1.40
N GLY A 36 8.83 20.05 -0.86
CA GLY A 36 7.56 20.30 -1.57
C GLY A 36 6.74 19.05 -1.90
N LYS A 37 7.11 17.88 -1.38
CA LYS A 37 6.47 16.59 -1.67
C LYS A 37 5.88 15.99 -0.39
N ILE A 38 4.75 15.29 -0.57
CA ILE A 38 4.10 14.52 0.49
C ILE A 38 4.32 13.04 0.23
N ARG A 39 4.80 12.32 1.24
CA ARG A 39 4.81 10.85 1.30
C ARG A 39 3.92 10.37 2.43
N TRP A 40 3.19 9.29 2.16
CA TRP A 40 2.34 8.63 3.14
C TRP A 40 2.94 7.28 3.46
N HIS A 41 3.07 6.94 4.74
CA HIS A 41 3.46 5.62 5.18
C HIS A 41 2.28 4.98 5.88
N VAL A 42 1.77 3.90 5.31
CA VAL A 42 0.75 3.05 5.91
C VAL A 42 1.46 1.99 6.74
N GLU A 43 1.19 1.94 8.02
CA GLU A 43 1.63 0.87 8.91
C GLU A 43 0.47 -0.12 9.07
N PHE A 44 0.72 -1.38 8.73
CA PHE A 44 -0.27 -2.45 8.72
C PHE A 44 0.39 -3.79 9.05
N ARG A 45 0.03 -4.41 10.17
CA ARG A 45 0.56 -5.73 10.61
C ARG A 45 2.09 -5.80 10.59
N GLY A 46 2.75 -4.72 11.02
CA GLY A 46 4.21 -4.60 11.00
C GLY A 46 4.81 -4.31 9.62
N HIS A 47 4.02 -4.31 8.54
CA HIS A 47 4.43 -3.74 7.27
C HIS A 47 4.37 -2.23 7.35
N ARG A 48 5.31 -1.58 6.68
CA ARG A 48 5.27 -0.16 6.42
C ARG A 48 5.26 -0.01 4.90
N ILE A 49 4.39 0.83 4.36
CA ILE A 49 4.15 0.90 2.91
C ILE A 49 4.09 2.36 2.50
N GLU A 50 4.99 2.75 1.59
CA GLU A 50 5.04 4.12 1.09
C GLU A 50 4.08 4.34 -0.08
N LEU A 51 3.37 5.46 -0.03
CA LEU A 51 2.43 5.91 -1.04
C LEU A 51 2.59 7.40 -1.34
N THR A 52 2.32 7.77 -2.58
CA THR A 52 1.99 9.16 -2.94
C THR A 52 0.55 9.46 -2.56
N THR A 53 0.19 10.75 -2.47
CA THR A 53 -1.21 11.16 -2.29
C THR A 53 -2.12 10.60 -3.40
N GLY A 54 -1.63 10.50 -4.64
CA GLY A 54 -2.40 9.95 -5.75
C GLY A 54 -2.65 8.45 -5.61
N GLN A 55 -1.64 7.70 -5.14
CA GLN A 55 -1.75 6.27 -4.89
C GLN A 55 -2.71 5.97 -3.72
N LEU A 56 -2.64 6.76 -2.65
CA LEU A 56 -3.56 6.63 -1.51
C LEU A 56 -5.02 6.96 -1.91
N LYS A 57 -5.25 7.93 -2.80
CA LYS A 57 -6.59 8.32 -3.25
C LYS A 57 -7.25 7.34 -4.23
N LYS A 58 -6.48 6.47 -4.89
CA LYS A 58 -6.99 5.53 -5.89
C LYS A 58 -7.01 4.12 -5.31
N GLN A 59 -8.21 3.60 -5.03
CA GLN A 59 -8.38 2.27 -4.44
C GLN A 59 -7.64 1.17 -5.20
N PRO A 60 -7.68 1.08 -6.55
CA PRO A 60 -6.95 0.03 -7.25
C PRO A 60 -5.45 0.10 -6.98
N THR A 61 -4.89 1.31 -6.98
CA THR A 61 -3.46 1.55 -6.75
C THR A 61 -3.06 1.29 -5.30
N PHE A 62 -3.87 1.73 -4.34
CA PHE A 62 -3.69 1.41 -2.92
C PHE A 62 -3.71 -0.10 -2.70
N ARG A 63 -4.76 -0.79 -3.14
CA ARG A 63 -4.92 -2.24 -2.99
C ARG A 63 -3.74 -3.00 -3.57
N ARG A 64 -3.32 -2.65 -4.79
CA ARG A 64 -2.15 -3.24 -5.42
C ARG A 64 -0.88 -3.02 -4.61
N LYS A 65 -0.64 -1.81 -4.10
CA LYS A 65 0.54 -1.55 -3.25
C LYS A 65 0.55 -2.36 -1.95
N ILE A 66 -0.60 -2.49 -1.30
CA ILE A 66 -0.72 -3.33 -0.09
C ILE A 66 -0.48 -4.79 -0.44
N LEU A 67 -1.05 -5.27 -1.55
CA LEU A 67 -0.87 -6.64 -2.01
C LEU A 67 0.59 -6.95 -2.37
N GLU A 68 1.25 -6.03 -3.06
CA GLU A 68 2.67 -6.13 -3.44
C GLU A 68 3.60 -6.22 -2.21
N GLN A 69 3.34 -5.40 -1.18
CA GLN A 69 4.30 -5.23 -0.07
C GLN A 69 3.92 -5.99 1.21
N ALA A 70 2.66 -6.36 1.39
CA ALA A 70 2.15 -7.10 2.54
C ALA A 70 1.53 -8.45 2.19
N GLY A 71 1.39 -8.80 0.89
CA GLY A 71 0.78 -10.07 0.47
C GLY A 71 -0.71 -10.21 0.83
N VAL A 72 -1.35 -9.13 1.27
CA VAL A 72 -2.76 -9.09 1.68
C VAL A 72 -3.53 -8.22 0.70
N LEU A 73 -4.70 -8.68 0.26
CA LEU A 73 -5.57 -7.90 -0.60
C LEU A 73 -6.57 -7.14 0.28
N PRO A 74 -6.50 -5.79 0.37
CA PRO A 74 -7.50 -5.02 1.09
C PRO A 74 -8.88 -5.19 0.44
N PRO A 75 -9.97 -5.14 1.21
CA PRO A 75 -11.33 -5.28 0.69
C PRO A 75 -11.70 -4.20 -0.33
N GLN A 76 -12.72 -4.51 -1.15
CA GLN A 76 -13.22 -3.58 -2.15
C GLN A 76 -14.36 -2.80 -1.56
N ARG A 77 -14.13 -1.50 -1.37
CA ARG A 77 -15.16 -0.54 -0.97
C ARG A 77 -15.79 0.08 -2.22
N ALA A 78 -17.06 0.44 -2.17
CA ALA A 78 -17.67 1.22 -3.23
C ALA A 78 -16.91 2.55 -3.43
N GLY A 79 -16.95 3.11 -4.64
CA GLY A 79 -16.12 4.26 -5.00
C GLY A 79 -16.30 5.48 -4.08
N THR A 80 -17.54 5.77 -3.66
CA THR A 80 -17.85 6.86 -2.73
C THR A 80 -17.32 6.57 -1.32
N ASP A 81 -17.52 5.34 -0.84
CA ASP A 81 -17.09 4.91 0.49
C ASP A 81 -15.56 4.93 0.60
N TYR A 82 -14.86 4.48 -0.44
CA TYR A 82 -13.41 4.56 -0.47
C TYR A 82 -12.90 6.00 -0.43
N ARG A 83 -13.52 6.92 -1.20
CA ARG A 83 -13.11 8.34 -1.17
C ARG A 83 -13.30 8.93 0.21
N ARG A 84 -14.41 8.60 0.88
CA ARG A 84 -14.68 9.06 2.25
C ARG A 84 -13.68 8.47 3.23
N TRP A 85 -13.49 7.16 3.21
CA TRP A 85 -12.49 6.44 4.02
C TRP A 85 -11.09 7.02 3.84
N ALA A 86 -10.63 7.22 2.60
CA ALA A 86 -9.32 7.79 2.33
C ALA A 86 -9.21 9.27 2.74
N LEU A 87 -10.30 10.02 2.77
CA LEU A 87 -10.31 11.38 3.30
C LEU A 87 -10.18 11.37 4.82
N ASP A 88 -10.98 10.56 5.50
CA ASP A 88 -10.98 10.47 6.96
C ASP A 88 -9.66 9.89 7.47
N LEU A 89 -9.09 8.90 6.78
CA LEU A 89 -7.75 8.37 7.09
C LEU A 89 -6.66 9.46 7.01
N ARG A 90 -6.70 10.30 5.97
CA ARG A 90 -5.73 11.41 5.80
C ARG A 90 -5.89 12.51 6.84
N LYS A 91 -7.11 12.78 7.32
CA LYS A 91 -7.37 13.75 8.39
C LYS A 91 -6.80 13.30 9.73
N ASN A 92 -6.76 11.98 9.97
CA ASN A 92 -6.24 11.38 11.20
C ASN A 92 -4.77 10.97 11.09
N ALA A 93 -4.08 11.35 10.02
CA ALA A 93 -2.69 10.99 9.83
C ALA A 93 -1.78 11.79 10.76
N ILE A 94 -0.74 11.12 11.24
CA ILE A 94 0.28 11.76 12.07
C ILE A 94 1.28 12.45 11.14
N GLU A 95 1.47 13.75 11.34
CA GLU A 95 2.40 14.54 10.54
C GLU A 95 3.79 14.51 11.15
N LEU A 96 4.79 14.17 10.34
CA LEU A 96 6.20 14.17 10.73
C LEU A 96 7.02 14.96 9.69
N PRO A 97 8.09 15.65 10.12
CA PRO A 97 8.99 16.33 9.20
C PRO A 97 9.76 15.30 8.38
N TRP A 98 10.16 15.67 7.16
CA TRP A 98 10.86 14.78 6.23
C TRP A 98 12.13 14.12 6.78
N ARG A 99 12.85 14.82 7.67
CA ARG A 99 14.04 14.30 8.34
C ARG A 99 13.77 13.06 9.21
N ASP A 100 12.54 12.91 9.70
CA ASP A 100 12.12 11.78 10.54
C ASP A 100 11.52 10.64 9.69
N ARG A 101 11.57 10.76 8.35
CA ARG A 101 11.20 9.67 7.45
C ARG A 101 12.22 8.56 7.63
N PRO A 102 11.81 7.29 7.77
CA PRO A 102 12.76 6.18 7.73
C PRO A 102 13.39 6.15 6.34
N VAL A 103 14.63 6.62 6.21
CA VAL A 103 15.25 6.75 4.89
C VAL A 103 15.85 5.42 4.42
N ASP A 104 16.49 4.60 5.29
CA ASP A 104 17.40 3.57 4.76
C ASP A 104 17.62 2.26 5.56
N ALA A 105 16.77 1.86 6.52
CA ALA A 105 17.05 0.61 7.26
C ALA A 105 16.60 -0.71 6.59
N GLY A 106 16.22 -0.70 5.30
CA GLY A 106 15.82 -1.92 4.57
C GLY A 106 14.69 -1.80 3.57
N PHE A 107 14.24 -0.58 3.23
CA PHE A 107 13.21 -0.33 2.21
C PHE A 107 13.77 -0.39 0.78
N ALA A 108 14.41 -1.50 0.43
CA ALA A 108 14.78 -1.75 -0.95
C ALA A 108 13.51 -2.14 -1.75
N ILE A 109 13.06 -1.26 -2.64
CA ILE A 109 12.09 -1.59 -3.69
C ILE A 109 12.63 -2.74 -4.58
N ASP A 110 13.95 -3.01 -4.57
CA ASP A 110 14.60 -4.11 -5.29
C ASP A 110 14.16 -5.52 -4.88
N ARG A 111 13.52 -5.71 -3.71
CA ARG A 111 13.01 -7.04 -3.37
C ARG A 111 11.72 -7.44 -4.10
N LEU A 112 11.14 -6.54 -4.91
CA LEU A 112 9.96 -6.86 -5.73
C LEU A 112 10.27 -7.58 -7.06
N THR A 113 11.54 -7.86 -7.37
CA THR A 113 11.95 -8.57 -8.61
C THR A 113 12.91 -9.73 -8.35
N SER A 114 12.58 -10.62 -7.40
CA SER A 114 13.22 -11.95 -7.32
C SER A 114 12.21 -13.04 -6.94
N HIS A 115 11.04 -13.01 -7.57
CA HIS A 115 10.21 -14.19 -7.74
C HIS A 115 10.01 -14.42 -9.23
N GLY A 116 10.96 -15.15 -9.82
CA GLY A 116 10.92 -15.54 -11.22
C GLY A 116 12.31 -15.53 -11.83
N ASP A 117 13.15 -16.48 -11.46
CA ASP A 117 13.77 -17.30 -12.52
C ASP A 117 14.24 -18.63 -11.94
N GLY A 118 13.34 -19.61 -12.02
CA GLY A 118 13.74 -20.99 -12.07
C GLY A 118 14.27 -21.29 -13.48
N ARG A 119 15.59 -21.41 -13.57
CA ARG A 119 16.32 -22.48 -14.28
C ARG A 119 16.34 -22.47 -15.81
N TRP A 120 17.49 -22.09 -16.41
CA TRP A 120 18.04 -22.74 -17.61
C TRP A 120 19.58 -22.79 -17.58
N THR A 121 20.08 -23.98 -17.95
CA THR A 121 21.47 -24.54 -18.03
C THR A 121 22.24 -24.73 -16.74
#